data_AF-A0A453EZF7-F1
#
_entry.id   AF-A0A453EZF7-F1
#
_cell.length_a   1.000
_cell.length_b   1.000
_cell.length_c   1.000
_cell.angle_alpha   90.00
_cell.angle_beta   90.00
_cell.angle_gamma   90.00
#
_symmetry.space_group_name_H-M   'P 1'
#
loop_
_entity.id
_entity.type
_entity.pdbx_description
1 polymer ?
#
loop_
_entity_poly.entity_id
_entity_poly.type
_entity_poly.pdbx_seq_one_letter_code
_entity_poly.pdbx_strand_id
1 'polypeptide(L)' 'ECNLQYGNNRIATQLTYLQLQDLVARNADHSKASLADLLYGLLRFEPSERLTAQEALDHPFFRIPGPT' A
#
# COMPACT_ATOMS: atom_id res chain seq x y z
N GLU A 1 -17.95 -21.32 -32.89
CA GLU A 1 -17.80 -21.35 -31.42
C GLU A 1 -16.46 -20.78 -30.91
N CYS A 2 -15.36 -20.76 -31.69
CA CYS A 2 -14.07 -20.20 -31.24
C CYS A 2 -14.00 -18.67 -31.04
N ASN A 3 -14.88 -17.87 -31.65
CA ASN A 3 -14.79 -16.40 -31.59
C ASN A 3 -15.32 -15.77 -30.29
N LEU A 4 -16.31 -16.42 -29.63
CA LEU A 4 -16.82 -15.96 -28.33
C LEU A 4 -15.81 -16.21 -27.21
N GLN A 5 -15.09 -17.33 -27.27
CA GLN A 5 -14.06 -17.68 -26.29
C GLN A 5 -12.87 -16.70 -26.30
N TYR A 6 -12.45 -16.25 -27.50
CA TYR A 6 -11.37 -15.26 -27.66
C TYR A 6 -11.76 -13.87 -27.13
N GLY A 7 -13.02 -13.45 -27.33
CA GLY A 7 -13.57 -12.20 -26.78
C GLY A 7 -13.68 -12.23 -25.26
N ASN A 8 -14.19 -13.33 -24.71
CA ASN A 8 -14.31 -13.52 -23.26
C ASN A 8 -12.94 -13.57 -22.57
N ASN A 9 -11.94 -14.18 -23.20
CA ASN A 9 -10.58 -14.20 -22.66
C ASN A 9 -10.01 -12.79 -22.56
N ARG A 10 -10.09 -11.96 -23.61
CA ARG A 10 -9.63 -10.55 -23.61
C ARG A 10 -10.35 -9.69 -22.57
N ILE A 11 -11.65 -9.85 -22.41
CA ILE A 11 -12.42 -9.09 -21.40
C ILE A 11 -11.99 -9.51 -19.99
N ALA A 12 -11.84 -10.82 -19.74
CA ALA A 12 -11.35 -11.33 -18.46
C ALA A 12 -9.92 -10.87 -18.15
N THR A 13 -9.02 -10.85 -19.16
CA THR A 13 -7.65 -10.33 -18.98
C THR A 13 -7.67 -8.84 -18.63
N GLN A 14 -8.50 -8.06 -19.32
CA GLN A 14 -8.61 -6.63 -19.09
C GLN A 14 -9.14 -6.31 -17.69
N LEU A 15 -10.17 -7.03 -17.23
CA LEU A 15 -10.71 -6.89 -15.87
C LEU A 15 -9.67 -7.26 -14.81
N THR A 16 -8.96 -8.36 -15.01
CA THR A 16 -7.89 -8.82 -14.09
C THR A 16 -6.77 -7.79 -13.99
N TYR A 17 -6.35 -7.23 -15.13
CA TYR A 17 -5.32 -6.19 -15.17
C TYR A 17 -5.73 -4.93 -14.40
N LEU A 18 -6.96 -4.44 -14.60
CA LEU A 18 -7.47 -3.27 -13.88
C LEU A 18 -7.53 -3.51 -12.36
N GLN A 19 -7.94 -4.70 -11.92
CA GLN A 19 -7.97 -5.06 -10.51
C GLN A 19 -6.56 -5.10 -9.89
N LEU A 20 -5.58 -5.64 -10.63
CA LEU A 20 -4.19 -5.63 -10.20
C LEU A 20 -3.63 -4.20 -10.12
N GLN A 21 -3.92 -3.36 -11.11
CA GLN A 21 -3.52 -1.95 -11.09
C GLN A 21 -4.12 -1.21 -9.88
N ASP A 22 -5.42 -1.41 -9.62
CA ASP A 22 -6.11 -0.80 -8.48
C ASP A 22 -5.54 -1.28 -7.14
N LEU A 23 -5.27 -2.59 -6.99
CA LEU A 23 -4.62 -3.13 -5.81
C LEU A 23 -3.23 -2.53 -5.59
N VAL A 24 -2.40 -2.47 -6.64
CA VAL A 24 -1.06 -1.89 -6.59
C VAL A 24 -1.12 -0.41 -6.26
N ALA A 25 -2.01 0.35 -6.89
CA ALA A 25 -2.19 1.77 -6.63
C ALA A 25 -2.60 2.02 -5.17
N ARG A 26 -3.62 1.30 -4.68
CA ARG A 26 -4.08 1.41 -3.28
C ARG A 26 -2.97 1.06 -2.28
N ASN A 27 -2.20 0.00 -2.55
CA ASN A 27 -1.09 -0.39 -1.67
C ASN A 27 0.07 0.61 -1.72
N ALA A 28 0.37 1.15 -2.90
CA ALA A 28 1.36 2.20 -3.07
C ALA A 28 0.93 3.49 -2.34
N ASP A 29 -0.34 3.86 -2.40
CA ASP A 29 -0.85 5.05 -1.72
C ASP A 29 -0.93 4.86 -0.20
N HIS A 30 -1.34 3.68 0.26
CA HIS A 30 -1.30 3.33 1.68
C HIS A 30 0.13 3.34 2.24
N SER A 31 1.10 2.78 1.51
CA SER A 31 2.51 2.80 1.93
C SER A 31 3.07 4.23 1.97
N LYS A 32 2.76 5.08 0.98
CA LYS A 32 3.11 6.52 1.01
C LYS A 32 2.48 7.24 2.20
N ALA A 33 1.20 7.04 2.46
CA ALA A 33 0.50 7.68 3.57
C ALA A 33 1.10 7.27 4.93
N SER A 34 1.37 5.98 5.12
CA SER A 34 2.01 5.47 6.34
C SER A 34 3.44 5.99 6.52
N LEU A 35 4.22 6.15 5.44
CA LEU A 35 5.54 6.75 5.51
C LEU A 35 5.48 8.24 5.87
N ALA A 36 4.55 8.98 5.26
CA ALA A 36 4.37 10.39 5.55
C ALA A 36 3.98 10.64 7.02
N ASP A 37 3.10 9.80 7.57
CA ASP A 37 2.69 9.88 8.99
C ASP A 37 3.87 9.64 9.94
N LEU A 38 4.69 8.61 9.67
CA LEU A 38 5.91 8.33 10.43
C LEU A 38 6.87 9.54 10.41
N LEU A 39 7.12 10.10 9.23
CA LEU A 39 8.03 11.26 9.08
C LEU A 39 7.47 12.50 9.79
N TYR A 40 6.15 12.71 9.74
CA TYR A 40 5.51 13.82 10.42
C TYR A 40 5.68 13.72 11.94
N GLY A 41 5.60 12.51 12.51
CA GLY A 41 5.88 12.24 13.92
C GLY A 41 7.35 12.39 14.29
N LEU A 42 8.29 11.97 13.45
CA LEU A 42 9.73 12.07 13.71
C LEU A 42 10.28 13.49 13.57
N LEU A 43 9.74 14.26 12.63
CA LEU A 43 10.23 15.60 12.27
C LEU A 43 9.37 16.72 12.87
N ARG A 44 8.72 16.47 14.01
CA ARG A 44 8.02 17.52 14.74
C ARG A 44 8.95 18.65 15.14
N PHE A 45 8.43 19.87 14.97
CA PHE A 45 9.14 21.10 15.33
C PHE A 45 9.49 21.09 16.83
N GLU A 46 8.47 20.92 17.68
CA GLU A 46 8.65 20.80 19.12
C GLU A 46 9.29 19.44 19.47
N PRO A 47 10.48 19.41 20.10
CA PRO A 47 11.17 18.16 20.41
C PRO A 47 10.37 17.23 21.33
N SER A 48 9.56 17.80 22.22
CA SER A 48 8.69 17.04 23.13
C SER A 48 7.52 16.34 22.43
N GLU A 49 7.20 16.74 21.20
CA GLU A 49 6.14 16.11 20.40
C GLU A 49 6.67 15.04 19.44
N ARG A 50 8.00 14.88 19.33
CA ARG A 50 8.59 13.88 18.44
C ARG A 50 8.34 12.48 18.95
N LEU A 51 8.10 11.57 18.01
CA LEU A 51 8.10 10.14 18.31
C LEU A 51 9.44 9.72 18.89
N THR A 52 9.38 8.94 19.96
CA THR A 52 10.54 8.20 20.45
C THR A 52 10.93 7.10 19.48
N ALA A 53 12.16 6.60 19.60
CA ALA A 53 12.63 5.47 18.77
C ALA A 53 11.74 4.23 18.93
N GLN A 54 11.24 3.96 20.15
CA GLN A 54 10.34 2.83 20.41
C GLN A 54 9.01 3.01 19.69
N GLU A 55 8.36 4.18 19.83
CA GLU A 55 7.08 4.46 19.16
C GLU A 55 7.20 4.44 17.63
N ALA A 56 8.33 4.92 17.10
CA ALA A 56 8.61 4.89 15.67
C ALA A 56 8.74 3.44 15.14
N LEU A 57 9.37 2.54 15.90
CA LEU A 57 9.49 1.12 15.53
C LEU A 57 8.15 0.37 15.59
N ASP A 58 7.23 0.80 16.45
CA ASP A 58 5.88 0.23 16.58
C ASP A 58 4.89 0.76 15.51
N HIS A 59 5.33 1.70 14.64
CA HIS A 59 4.52 2.31 13.60
C HIS A 59 4.08 1.32 12.52
N PRO A 60 2.84 1.41 11.96
CA PRO A 60 2.34 0.52 10.91
C PRO A 60 3.24 0.41 9.67
N PHE A 61 4.04 1.43 9.39
CA PHE A 61 5.04 1.42 8.30
C PHE A 61 6.04 0.25 8.43
N PHE A 62 6.45 -0.12 9.65
CA PHE A 62 7.38 -1.22 9.90
C PHE A 62 6.69 -2.56 10.17
N ARG A 63 5.37 -2.59 10.29
CA ARG A 63 4.60 -3.84 10.41
C ARG A 63 4.55 -4.54 9.06
N ILE A 64 5.61 -5.26 8.73
CA ILE A 64 5.57 -6.27 7.67
C ILE A 64 4.69 -7.40 8.20
N PRO A 65 3.61 -7.81 7.52
CA PRO A 65 2.91 -9.04 7.87
C PRO A 65 3.89 -10.21 7.66
N GLY A 66 4.52 -10.65 8.75
CA GLY A 66 5.33 -11.86 8.78
C GLY A 66 4.44 -13.10 8.80
N PRO A 67 4.91 -14.25 8.30
CA PRO A 67 4.22 -15.52 8.47
C PRO A 67 4.31 -15.91 9.95
N THR A 68 3.25 -15.65 10.72
CA THR A 68 3.03 -16.29 12.03
C THR A 68 2.64 -17.74 11.85
#